data_AF-A0A5A8BZQ3-F1
#
_entry.id   AF-A0A5A8BZQ3-F1
#
_cell.length_a   1.000
_cell.length_b   1.000
_cell.length_c   1.000
_cell.angle_alpha   90.00
_cell.angle_beta   90.00
_cell.angle_gamma   90.00
#
_symmetry.space_group_name_H-M   'P 1'
#
loop_
_entity.id
_entity.type
_entity.pdbx_description
1 polymer ?
#
loop_
_entity_poly.entity_id
_entity_poly.type
_entity_poly.pdbx_seq_one_letter_code
_entity_poly.pdbx_strand_id
1 'polypeptide(L)'
;MKVIPFPYKFVDEPTLPHEKPKDPTLKRRLSDNDKYKKEMFILLTEKYQELVSKRYTVAMPDSVMTATRDVEEENNPVKTWFLAKYDITGNDAHRVSIRDLHDAYGVDTGDRRTTNRQLSKVLSDMMLQKKKTKTCNVFVGIREKPAETEVFGAGGTLH
;
A
#
# COMPACT_ATOMS: atom_id res chain seq x y z
N MET A 1 -2.85 -10.31 -5.22
CA MET A 1 -4.25 -10.20 -4.77
C MET A 1 -4.40 -11.07 -3.54
N LYS A 2 -4.48 -10.48 -2.33
CA LYS A 2 -4.70 -11.26 -1.08
C LYS A 2 -6.19 -11.61 -0.99
N VAL A 3 -6.50 -12.89 -0.87
CA VAL A 3 -7.87 -13.38 -0.70
C VAL A 3 -8.19 -13.34 0.79
N ILE A 4 -9.16 -12.51 1.19
CA ILE A 4 -9.66 -12.50 2.57
C ILE A 4 -10.69 -13.63 2.69
N PRO A 5 -10.50 -14.61 3.58
CA PRO A 5 -11.47 -15.69 3.74
C PRO A 5 -12.78 -15.12 4.28
N PHE A 6 -13.87 -15.35 3.55
CA PHE A 6 -15.21 -15.01 4.01
C PHE A 6 -15.55 -15.93 5.20
N PRO A 7 -16.04 -15.39 6.34
CA PRO A 7 -16.15 -16.15 7.59
C PRO A 7 -17.22 -17.26 7.55
N TYR A 8 -18.09 -17.25 6.54
CA TYR A 8 -19.15 -18.24 6.42
C TYR A 8 -19.01 -19.08 5.15
N LYS A 9 -19.34 -20.35 5.24
CA LYS A 9 -19.43 -21.27 4.11
C LYS A 9 -20.88 -21.63 3.85
N PHE A 10 -21.36 -21.43 2.62
CA PHE A 10 -22.74 -21.78 2.26
C PHE A 10 -22.81 -23.22 1.75
N VAL A 11 -23.54 -24.09 2.47
CA VAL A 11 -23.67 -25.54 2.21
C VAL A 11 -25.14 -25.96 2.22
N ASP A 12 -25.46 -27.17 1.74
CA ASP A 12 -26.84 -27.68 1.77
C ASP A 12 -27.30 -28.01 3.20
N GLU A 13 -26.44 -28.69 3.96
CA GLU A 13 -26.71 -29.14 5.33
C GLU A 13 -25.62 -28.59 6.27
N PRO A 14 -25.89 -27.50 7.01
CA PRO A 14 -24.91 -26.91 7.92
C PRO A 14 -24.68 -27.82 9.13
N THR A 15 -23.43 -28.21 9.36
CA THR A 15 -23.03 -29.02 10.52
C THR A 15 -22.19 -28.22 11.52
N LEU A 16 -21.52 -27.17 11.04
CA LEU A 16 -20.64 -26.33 11.85
C LEU A 16 -21.21 -24.91 12.04
N PRO A 17 -20.83 -24.18 13.10
CA PRO A 17 -21.35 -22.81 13.36
C PRO A 17 -21.04 -21.77 12.27
N HIS A 18 -19.96 -21.98 11.50
CA HIS A 18 -19.55 -21.11 10.40
C HIS A 18 -20.18 -21.54 9.06
N GLU A 19 -20.99 -22.60 9.05
CA GLU A 19 -21.74 -23.03 7.88
C GLU A 19 -23.14 -22.40 7.88
N LYS A 20 -23.61 -22.00 6.71
CA LYS A 20 -24.94 -21.44 6.50
C LYS A 20 -25.64 -22.22 5.38
N PRO A 21 -26.96 -22.40 5.43
CA PRO A 21 -27.68 -23.04 4.35
C PRO A 21 -27.61 -22.17 3.10
N LYS A 22 -27.27 -22.76 1.95
CA LYS A 22 -27.30 -22.05 0.67
C LYS A 22 -28.74 -22.00 0.15
N ASP A 23 -29.16 -20.84 -0.34
CA ASP A 23 -30.44 -20.70 -1.07
C ASP A 23 -30.15 -20.68 -2.59
N PRO A 24 -30.40 -21.78 -3.32
CA PRO A 24 -30.15 -21.84 -4.76
C PRO A 24 -31.09 -20.94 -5.57
N THR A 25 -32.21 -20.51 -5.00
CA THR A 25 -33.20 -19.65 -5.68
C THR A 25 -32.83 -18.17 -5.60
N LEU A 26 -31.97 -17.78 -4.65
CA LEU A 26 -31.64 -16.40 -4.35
C LEU A 26 -31.05 -15.67 -5.56
N LYS A 27 -30.11 -16.29 -6.27
CA LYS A 27 -29.49 -15.71 -7.47
C LYS A 27 -30.54 -15.38 -8.52
N ARG A 28 -31.45 -16.32 -8.80
CA ARG A 28 -32.53 -16.15 -9.77
C ARG A 28 -33.49 -15.04 -9.34
N ARG A 29 -33.93 -15.05 -8.09
CA ARG A 29 -34.82 -14.03 -7.51
C ARG A 29 -34.26 -12.62 -7.59
N LEU A 30 -32.95 -12.47 -7.37
CA LEU A 30 -32.27 -11.17 -7.44
C LEU A 30 -31.94 -10.74 -8.88
N SER A 31 -31.62 -11.68 -9.77
CA SER A 31 -31.20 -11.38 -11.15
C SER A 31 -32.38 -11.09 -12.08
N ASP A 32 -33.50 -11.77 -11.88
CA ASP A 32 -34.66 -11.68 -12.79
C ASP A 32 -35.62 -10.55 -12.39
N ASN A 33 -35.41 -9.93 -11.23
CA ASN A 33 -36.29 -8.89 -10.71
C ASN A 33 -35.60 -7.54 -10.67
N ASP A 34 -35.90 -6.71 -11.69
CA ASP A 34 -35.34 -5.37 -11.83
C ASP A 34 -35.69 -4.43 -10.66
N LYS A 35 -36.74 -4.71 -9.89
CA LYS A 35 -37.04 -3.95 -8.66
C LYS A 35 -35.89 -4.08 -7.66
N TYR A 36 -35.40 -5.30 -7.43
CA TYR A 36 -34.31 -5.51 -6.47
C TYR A 36 -33.00 -4.87 -6.92
N LYS A 37 -32.72 -4.87 -8.23
CA LYS A 37 -31.55 -4.16 -8.78
C LYS A 37 -31.65 -2.66 -8.52
N LYS A 38 -32.79 -2.05 -8.85
CA LYS A 38 -33.04 -0.61 -8.65
C LYS A 38 -32.94 -0.21 -7.19
N GLU A 39 -33.58 -0.97 -6.30
CA GLU A 39 -33.51 -0.73 -4.84
C GLU A 39 -32.08 -0.86 -4.30
N MET A 40 -31.30 -1.85 -4.77
CA MET A 40 -29.90 -1.97 -4.39
C MET A 40 -29.10 -0.73 -4.81
N PHE A 41 -29.31 -0.22 -6.03
CA PHE A 41 -28.65 1.00 -6.51
C PHE A 41 -29.06 2.24 -5.72
N ILE A 42 -30.34 2.38 -5.38
CA ILE A 42 -30.84 3.47 -4.55
C ILE A 42 -30.16 3.43 -3.17
N LEU A 43 -30.19 2.27 -2.51
CA LEU A 43 -29.58 2.09 -1.19
C LEU A 43 -28.08 2.41 -1.20
N LEU A 44 -27.35 1.96 -2.22
CA LEU A 44 -25.93 2.29 -2.37
C LEU A 44 -25.69 3.79 -2.58
N THR A 45 -26.53 4.44 -3.38
CA THR A 45 -26.38 5.87 -3.69
C THR A 45 -26.73 6.75 -2.49
N GLU A 46 -27.82 6.43 -1.78
CA GLU A 46 -28.22 7.11 -0.55
C GLU A 46 -27.16 6.95 0.54
N LYS A 47 -26.64 5.73 0.74
CA LYS A 47 -25.57 5.49 1.72
C LYS A 47 -24.29 6.21 1.34
N TYR A 48 -23.94 6.25 0.06
CA TYR A 48 -22.79 7.02 -0.41
C TYR A 48 -22.95 8.52 -0.11
N GLN A 49 -24.11 9.09 -0.39
CA GLN A 49 -24.41 10.49 -0.07
C GLN A 49 -24.35 10.78 1.43
N GLU A 50 -24.87 9.89 2.28
CA GLU A 50 -24.74 9.99 3.73
C GLU A 50 -23.28 9.95 4.20
N LEU A 51 -22.46 9.05 3.65
CA LEU A 51 -21.05 8.91 4.01
C LEU A 51 -20.23 10.14 3.62
N VAL A 52 -20.44 10.66 2.40
CA VAL A 52 -19.76 11.87 1.91
C VAL A 52 -20.15 13.10 2.73
N SER A 53 -21.44 13.25 3.08
CA SER A 53 -21.94 14.40 3.83
C SER A 53 -21.54 14.39 5.30
N LYS A 54 -21.49 13.22 5.95
CA LYS A 54 -21.26 13.11 7.39
C LYS A 54 -19.81 12.72 7.78
N ARG A 55 -18.88 12.58 6.82
CA ARG A 55 -17.51 12.05 7.05
C ARG A 55 -17.49 10.74 7.88
N TYR A 56 -18.54 9.93 7.77
CA TYR A 56 -18.57 8.64 8.47
C TYR A 56 -17.57 7.69 7.82
N THR A 57 -16.72 7.08 8.65
CA THR A 57 -15.99 5.88 8.26
C THR A 57 -16.92 4.68 8.42
N VAL A 58 -17.06 3.87 7.37
CA VAL A 58 -17.73 2.58 7.47
C VAL A 58 -16.91 1.73 8.44
N ALA A 59 -17.55 1.18 9.47
CA ALA A 59 -16.88 0.26 10.39
C ALA A 59 -16.40 -0.96 9.60
N MET A 60 -15.10 -1.01 9.34
CA MET A 60 -14.48 -2.09 8.59
C MET A 60 -13.94 -3.13 9.57
N PRO A 61 -14.21 -4.43 9.39
CA PRO A 61 -13.65 -5.45 10.27
C PRO A 61 -12.12 -5.41 10.29
N ASP A 62 -11.53 -5.67 11.46
CA ASP A 62 -10.07 -5.62 11.66
C ASP A 62 -9.30 -6.54 10.69
N SER A 63 -9.88 -7.69 10.35
CA SER A 63 -9.32 -8.62 9.37
C SER A 63 -9.20 -7.99 7.98
N VAL A 64 -10.18 -7.20 7.57
CA VAL A 64 -10.18 -6.50 6.28
C VAL A 64 -9.23 -5.30 6.33
N MET A 65 -9.19 -4.56 7.44
CA MET A 65 -8.24 -3.45 7.62
C MET A 65 -6.80 -3.93 7.56
N THR A 66 -6.48 -5.02 8.25
CA THR A 66 -5.15 -5.61 8.27
C THR A 66 -4.75 -6.09 6.88
N ALA A 67 -5.62 -6.86 6.22
CA ALA A 67 -5.34 -7.34 4.87
C ALA A 67 -5.17 -6.20 3.85
N THR A 68 -5.96 -5.12 3.98
CA THR A 68 -5.81 -3.92 3.12
C THR A 68 -4.48 -3.23 3.37
N ARG A 69 -4.12 -3.00 4.64
CA ARG A 69 -2.84 -2.38 5.02
C ARG A 69 -1.64 -3.19 4.52
N ASP A 70 -1.69 -4.51 4.65
CA ASP A 70 -0.60 -5.37 4.17
C ASP A 70 -0.41 -5.26 2.65
N VAL A 71 -1.51 -5.19 1.88
CA VAL A 71 -1.44 -5.01 0.42
C VAL A 71 -0.89 -3.62 0.07
N GLU A 72 -1.24 -2.59 0.83
CA GLU A 72 -0.69 -1.24 0.68
C GLU A 72 0.81 -1.18 1.01
N GLU A 73 1.25 -1.90 2.06
CA GLU A 73 2.66 -1.98 2.46
C GLU A 73 3.51 -2.78 1.47
N GLU A 74 2.97 -3.89 0.93
CA GLU A 74 3.62 -4.70 -0.12
C GLU A 74 3.76 -3.94 -1.44
N ASN A 75 2.81 -3.06 -1.77
CA ASN A 75 2.82 -2.26 -2.99
C ASN A 75 3.22 -0.79 -2.76
N ASN A 76 4.13 -0.53 -1.82
CA ASN A 76 4.63 0.83 -1.59
C ASN A 76 5.83 1.14 -2.51
N PRO A 77 5.65 1.94 -3.59
CA PRO A 77 6.71 2.21 -4.57
C PRO A 77 7.87 3.02 -3.97
N VAL A 78 7.57 3.95 -3.04
CA VAL A 78 8.58 4.74 -2.34
C VAL A 78 9.48 3.84 -1.50
N LYS A 79 8.90 2.93 -0.73
CA LYS A 79 9.64 1.97 0.10
C LYS A 79 10.52 1.06 -0.76
N THR A 80 9.98 0.55 -1.86
CA THR A 80 10.69 -0.35 -2.78
C THR A 80 11.87 0.34 -3.44
N TRP A 81 11.64 1.54 -4.00
CA TRP A 81 12.71 2.35 -4.59
C TRP A 81 13.78 2.72 -3.55
N PHE A 82 13.37 3.15 -2.35
CA PHE A 82 14.30 3.58 -1.32
C PHE A 82 15.23 2.44 -0.90
N LEU A 83 14.68 1.24 -0.64
CA LEU A 83 15.49 0.07 -0.27
C LEU A 83 16.39 -0.40 -1.42
N ALA A 84 16.03 -0.13 -2.67
CA ALA A 84 16.88 -0.43 -3.82
C ALA A 84 18.07 0.54 -3.93
N LYS A 85 17.88 1.82 -3.61
CA LYS A 85 18.88 2.90 -3.83
C LYS A 85 19.69 3.30 -2.59
N TYR A 86 19.18 3.08 -1.38
CA TYR A 86 19.80 3.56 -0.15
C TYR A 86 20.07 2.42 0.84
N ASP A 87 21.18 2.56 1.57
CA ASP A 87 21.52 1.72 2.72
C ASP A 87 21.11 2.42 4.02
N ILE A 88 20.49 1.66 4.93
CA ILE A 88 20.26 2.06 6.31
C ILE A 88 21.50 1.67 7.12
N THR A 89 22.31 2.67 7.44
CA THR A 89 23.62 2.49 8.08
C THR A 89 23.59 2.71 9.60
N GLY A 90 22.55 3.36 10.13
CA GLY A 90 22.46 3.74 11.55
C GLY A 90 23.49 4.79 12.00
N ASN A 91 24.36 5.26 11.10
CA ASN A 91 25.33 6.31 11.38
C ASN A 91 24.72 7.70 11.15
N ASP A 92 24.55 8.47 12.22
CA ASP A 92 23.99 9.82 12.19
C ASP A 92 24.74 10.82 11.29
N ALA A 93 26.01 10.55 10.97
CA ALA A 93 26.78 11.36 10.02
C ALA A 93 26.27 11.18 8.57
N HIS A 94 25.75 10.00 8.23
CA HIS A 94 25.14 9.73 6.94
C HIS A 94 23.73 10.31 6.93
N ARG A 95 23.53 11.36 6.14
CA ARG A 95 22.27 12.09 6.08
C ARG A 95 21.95 12.51 4.67
N VAL A 96 20.68 12.44 4.31
CA VAL A 96 20.16 12.90 3.02
C VAL A 96 18.97 13.82 3.27
N SER A 97 18.89 14.93 2.54
CA SER A 97 17.77 15.85 2.71
C SER A 97 16.49 15.29 2.10
N ILE A 98 15.34 15.67 2.67
CA ILE A 98 14.04 15.25 2.13
C ILE A 98 13.83 15.76 0.69
N ARG A 99 14.41 16.92 0.36
CA ARG A 99 14.31 17.51 -0.96
C ARG A 99 15.10 16.67 -1.97
N ASP A 100 16.33 16.32 -1.64
CA ASP A 100 17.18 15.53 -2.55
C ASP A 100 16.58 14.13 -2.76
N LEU A 101 15.98 13.52 -1.73
CA LEU A 101 15.24 12.26 -1.86
C LEU A 101 14.02 12.38 -2.76
N HIS A 102 13.27 13.48 -2.66
CA HIS A 102 12.09 13.73 -3.49
C HIS A 102 12.45 13.97 -4.95
N ASP A 103 13.51 14.75 -5.20
CA ASP A 103 14.04 15.00 -6.53
C ASP A 103 14.56 13.70 -7.15
N ALA A 104 15.37 12.92 -6.41
CA ALA A 104 15.89 11.63 -6.86
C ALA A 104 14.76 10.62 -7.17
N TYR A 105 13.74 10.53 -6.31
CA TYR A 105 12.57 9.68 -6.53
C TYR A 105 11.82 10.08 -7.81
N GLY A 106 11.60 11.37 -8.02
CA GLY A 106 10.91 11.87 -9.21
C GLY A 106 11.69 11.64 -10.51
N VAL A 107 13.02 11.73 -10.45
CA VAL A 107 13.91 11.45 -11.60
C VAL A 107 13.93 9.96 -11.91
N ASP A 108 14.09 9.09 -10.91
CA ASP A 108 14.23 7.64 -11.10
C ASP A 108 12.92 6.96 -11.52
N THR A 109 11.78 7.42 -10.99
CA THR A 109 10.48 6.75 -11.20
C THR A 109 9.58 7.47 -12.20
N GLY A 110 9.89 8.72 -12.56
CA GLY A 110 9.01 9.60 -13.32
C GLY A 110 7.78 10.09 -12.55
N ASP A 111 7.64 9.75 -11.26
CA ASP A 111 6.51 10.16 -10.43
C ASP A 111 6.67 11.61 -9.93
N ARG A 112 5.83 12.49 -10.47
CA ARG A 112 5.74 13.91 -10.05
C ARG A 112 4.60 14.19 -9.06
N ARG A 113 3.79 13.18 -8.71
CA ARG A 113 2.61 13.33 -7.85
C ARG A 113 2.94 13.11 -6.38
N THR A 114 3.87 12.22 -6.09
CA THR A 114 4.31 11.97 -4.70
C THR A 114 4.86 13.25 -4.09
N THR A 115 4.35 13.62 -2.92
CA THR A 115 4.75 14.84 -2.19
C THR A 115 5.82 14.54 -1.14
N ASN A 116 6.58 15.58 -0.74
CA ASN A 116 7.52 15.51 0.39
C ASN A 116 6.88 14.97 1.69
N ARG A 117 5.59 15.24 1.91
CA ARG A 117 4.84 14.74 3.09
C ARG A 117 4.61 13.24 2.99
N GLN A 118 4.16 12.75 1.83
CA GLN A 118 3.95 11.31 1.60
C GLN A 118 5.27 10.54 1.69
N LEU A 119 6.33 11.05 1.05
CA LEU A 119 7.66 10.44 1.12
C LEU A 119 8.21 10.45 2.56
N SER A 120 8.08 11.56 3.28
CA SER A 120 8.46 11.62 4.70
C SER A 120 7.70 10.60 5.55
N LYS A 121 6.39 10.42 5.31
CA LYS A 121 5.57 9.46 6.07
C LYS A 121 6.10 8.04 5.88
N VAL A 122 6.33 7.62 4.64
CA VAL A 122 6.85 6.27 4.34
C VAL A 122 8.21 6.04 5.01
N LEU A 123 9.13 7.00 4.94
CA LEU A 123 10.45 6.87 5.57
C LEU A 123 10.37 6.84 7.10
N SER A 124 9.47 7.61 7.70
CA SER A 124 9.22 7.55 9.15
C SER A 124 8.56 6.23 9.57
N ASP A 125 7.67 5.68 8.76
CA ASP A 125 7.06 4.35 8.99
C ASP A 125 8.12 3.23 8.90
N MET A 126 9.23 3.46 8.18
CA MET A 126 10.44 2.62 8.18
C MET A 126 11.36 2.85 9.39
N MET A 127 10.91 3.57 10.42
CA MET A 127 11.66 3.91 11.63
C MET A 127 12.89 4.82 11.41
N LEU A 128 12.98 5.48 10.25
CA LEU A 128 14.09 6.41 9.98
C LEU A 128 13.90 7.73 10.73
N GLN A 129 14.98 8.18 11.35
CA GLN A 129 14.99 9.39 12.16
C GLN A 129 15.10 10.64 11.28
N LYS A 130 14.20 11.60 11.51
CA LYS A 130 14.19 12.89 10.84
C LYS A 130 14.73 13.96 11.77
N LYS A 131 15.75 14.70 11.33
CA LYS A 131 16.32 15.84 12.08
C LYS A 131 16.16 17.13 11.30
N LYS A 132 15.93 18.22 12.03
CA LYS A 132 15.88 19.57 11.46
C LYS A 132 17.29 20.17 11.50
N THR A 133 17.75 20.66 10.35
CA THR A 133 18.98 21.46 10.24
C THR A 133 18.62 22.94 10.07
N LYS A 134 19.63 23.83 10.04
CA LYS A 134 19.42 25.26 9.82
C LYS A 134 18.71 25.58 8.50
N THR A 135 18.88 24.74 7.48
CA THR A 135 18.42 24.99 6.11
C THR A 135 17.31 24.07 5.64
N CYS A 136 17.25 22.82 6.14
CA CYS A 136 16.26 21.84 5.68
C CYS A 136 16.03 20.69 6.68
N ASN A 137 15.04 19.85 6.38
CA ASN A 137 14.86 18.58 7.10
C ASN A 137 15.68 17.48 6.42
N VAL A 138 16.38 16.69 7.23
CA VAL A 138 17.20 15.56 6.77
C VAL A 138 16.77 14.28 7.46
N PHE A 139 16.91 13.15 6.75
CA PHE A 139 16.88 11.83 7.35
C PHE A 139 18.31 11.39 7.64
N VAL A 140 18.54 10.83 8.83
CA VAL A 140 19.88 10.40 9.29
C VAL A 140 19.98 8.88 9.32
N GLY A 141 21.22 8.38 9.35
CA GLY A 141 21.49 6.95 9.29
C GLY A 141 21.34 6.36 7.89
N ILE A 142 21.30 7.18 6.84
CA ILE A 142 21.04 6.74 5.46
C ILE A 142 22.09 7.26 4.49
N ARG A 143 22.51 6.42 3.55
CA ARG A 143 23.42 6.79 2.43
C ARG A 143 22.98 6.12 1.14
N GLU A 144 23.32 6.71 0.01
CA GLU A 144 23.11 6.06 -1.28
C GLU A 144 24.03 4.85 -1.42
N LYS A 145 23.54 3.79 -2.04
CA LYS A 145 24.33 2.60 -2.33
C LYS A 145 25.41 2.94 -3.37
N PRO A 146 26.62 2.37 -3.24
CA PRO A 146 27.63 2.54 -4.28
C PRO A 146 27.09 1.91 -5.58
N ALA A 147 27.31 2.59 -6.71
CA ALA A 147 27.01 2.02 -8.00
C ALA A 147 27.84 0.75 -8.17
N GLU A 148 27.20 -0.39 -8.42
CA GLU A 148 27.89 -1.61 -8.81
C GLU A 148 28.68 -1.30 -10.08
N THR A 149 29.99 -1.13 -9.92
CA THR A 149 30.89 -0.97 -11.06
C THR A 149 31.04 -2.37 -11.63
N GLU A 150 30.39 -2.65 -12.76
CA GLU A 150 30.65 -3.86 -13.52
C GLU A 150 32.16 -3.93 -13.78
N VAL A 151 32.85 -4.80 -13.05
CA VAL A 151 34.25 -5.11 -13.31
C VAL A 151 34.26 -5.95 -14.58
N PHE A 152 34.33 -5.30 -15.73
CA PHE A 152 34.63 -5.95 -17.00
C PHE A 152 35.96 -6.69 -16.82
N GLY A 153 35.89 -8.00 -16.67
CA GLY A 153 37.05 -8.88 -16.59
C GLY A 153 37.90 -8.68 -17.84
N ALA A 154 39.11 -8.17 -17.64
CA ALA A 154 40.16 -8.22 -18.65
C ALA A 154 40.52 -9.69 -18.90
N GLY A 155 39.83 -10.30 -19.87
CA GLY A 155 40.19 -11.60 -20.41
C GLY A 155 41.55 -11.52 -21.08
N GLY A 156 42.46 -12.38 -20.63
CA GLY A 156 43.86 -12.40 -21.05
C GLY A 156 44.04 -12.67 -22.54
N THR A 157 44.98 -11.94 -23.12
CA THR A 157 45.54 -12.23 -24.44
C THR A 157 46.56 -13.37 -24.28
N LEU A 158 46.22 -14.55 -24.82
CA LEU A 158 47.22 -15.57 -25.15
C LEU A 158 47.82 -15.19 -26.52
N HIS A 159 49.13 -14.94 -26.54
CA HIS A 159 49.96 -15.03 -27.73
C HIS A 159 51.16 -15.93 -27.41
#